data_AF-A0A9E1GT30-F1
#
_entry.id   AF-A0A9E1GT30-F1
#
_cell.length_a   1.000
_cell.length_b   1.000
_cell.length_c   1.000
_cell.angle_alpha   90.00
_cell.angle_beta   90.00
_cell.angle_gamma   90.00
#
_symmetry.space_group_name_H-M   'P 1'
#
loop_
_entity.id
_entity.type
_entity.pdbx_description
1 polymer ?
#
loop_
_entity_poly.entity_id
_entity_poly.type
_entity_poly.pdbx_seq_one_letter_code
_entity_poly.pdbx_strand_id
1 'polypeptide(L)'
;MQSREEALNPSEFVLLHGDAHGGNTLRTLSGDDYKFIDPDGIYYEKAYDLGVLMREWVDEYTQQPLEKGKQRCEYLHALTGVPAQAIWEWGYPQTVSTAFVFLKIGQENTGRKMLHVTECWSTAAPCFSQETEPSETS
;
A
#
# COMPACT_ATOMS: atom_id res chain seq x y z
N MET A 1 1.42 -5.99 -12.28
CA MET A 1 0.72 -7.24 -11.89
C MET A 1 1.48 -8.47 -12.33
N GLN A 2 1.85 -8.63 -13.60
CA GLN A 2 2.68 -9.76 -14.04
C GLN A 2 3.97 -9.93 -13.21
N SER A 3 4.70 -8.85 -12.95
CA SER A 3 5.85 -8.81 -12.05
C SER A 3 5.58 -9.33 -10.63
N ARG A 4 4.37 -9.12 -10.09
CA ARG A 4 3.97 -9.65 -8.78
C ARG A 4 3.74 -11.13 -8.85
N GLU A 5 2.97 -11.58 -9.85
CA GLU A 5 2.69 -13.00 -10.07
C GLU A 5 3.98 -13.83 -10.17
N GLU A 6 4.97 -13.31 -10.90
CA GLU A 6 6.29 -13.94 -11.05
C GLU A 6 7.10 -13.96 -9.74
N ALA A 7 6.92 -12.96 -8.88
CA ALA A 7 7.62 -12.82 -7.61
C ALA A 7 6.82 -13.35 -6.40
N LEU A 8 5.67 -13.97 -6.61
CA LEU A 8 4.89 -14.59 -5.54
C LEU A 8 5.66 -15.78 -4.95
N ASN A 9 5.84 -15.74 -3.64
CA ASN A 9 6.42 -16.85 -2.89
C ASN A 9 5.51 -17.23 -1.71
N PRO A 10 4.68 -18.28 -1.84
CA PRO A 10 3.77 -18.72 -0.79
C PRO A 10 4.46 -19.09 0.54
N SER A 11 5.75 -19.42 0.55
CA SER A 11 6.47 -19.70 1.80
C SER A 11 6.69 -18.45 2.66
N GLU A 12 6.61 -17.27 2.07
CA GLU A 12 6.77 -15.96 2.75
C GLU A 12 5.43 -15.34 3.17
N PHE A 13 4.32 -16.03 2.90
CA PHE A 13 3.00 -15.52 3.27
C PHE A 13 2.82 -15.52 4.79
N VAL A 14 2.07 -14.52 5.26
CA VAL A 14 1.77 -14.33 6.67
C VAL A 14 0.27 -14.07 6.83
N LEU A 15 -0.24 -14.20 8.06
CA LEU A 15 -1.58 -13.73 8.38
C LEU A 15 -1.59 -12.20 8.39
N LEU A 16 -2.39 -11.63 7.50
CA LEU A 16 -2.56 -10.20 7.30
C LEU A 16 -3.83 -9.71 7.98
N HIS A 17 -3.87 -8.41 8.23
CA HIS A 17 -5.12 -7.75 8.60
C HIS A 17 -6.11 -7.74 7.44
N GLY A 18 -5.63 -7.46 6.22
CA GLY A 18 -6.45 -7.29 5.02
C GLY A 18 -6.99 -5.86 4.85
N ASP A 19 -7.21 -5.17 5.96
CA ASP A 19 -7.73 -3.79 5.97
C ASP A 19 -7.04 -2.86 6.99
N ALA A 20 -5.70 -2.93 7.07
CA ALA A 20 -4.88 -2.24 8.08
C ALA A 20 -4.79 -0.71 7.85
N HIS A 21 -5.89 0.00 8.01
CA HIS A 21 -5.97 1.45 7.80
C HIS A 21 -6.31 2.21 9.11
N GLY A 22 -6.20 3.53 9.12
CA GLY A 22 -6.34 4.37 10.30
C GLY A 22 -7.71 4.29 10.96
N GLY A 23 -8.77 4.03 10.20
CA GLY A 23 -10.11 3.77 10.74
C GLY A 23 -10.20 2.48 11.57
N ASN A 24 -9.36 1.50 11.25
CA ASN A 24 -9.22 0.24 11.98
C ASN A 24 -8.08 0.27 13.01
N THR A 25 -7.45 1.42 13.23
CA THR A 25 -6.34 1.59 14.18
C THR A 25 -6.81 2.40 15.39
N LEU A 26 -6.94 1.74 16.54
CA LEU A 26 -7.41 2.38 17.76
C LEU A 26 -6.29 2.47 18.80
N ARG A 27 -6.21 3.63 19.45
CA ARG A 27 -5.33 3.83 20.61
C ARG A 27 -5.88 3.09 21.82
N THR A 28 -5.01 2.43 22.58
CA THR A 28 -5.37 1.79 23.85
C THR A 28 -5.65 2.82 24.94
N LEU A 29 -6.53 2.48 25.89
CA LEU A 29 -6.85 3.37 27.02
C LEU A 29 -5.71 3.50 28.03
N SER A 30 -4.79 2.53 28.06
CA SER A 30 -3.75 2.40 29.07
C SER A 30 -2.42 3.07 28.72
N GLY A 31 -2.28 3.69 27.54
CA GLY A 31 -0.99 4.26 27.13
C GLY A 31 -0.98 4.88 25.73
N ASP A 32 0.22 4.94 25.14
CA ASP A 32 0.48 5.42 23.77
C ASP A 32 0.50 4.29 22.73
N ASP A 33 0.03 3.09 23.10
CA ASP A 33 -0.04 1.94 22.19
C ASP A 33 -1.29 1.96 21.31
N TYR A 34 -1.21 1.30 20.16
CA TYR A 34 -2.30 1.15 19.20
C TYR A 34 -2.58 -0.32 18.91
N LYS A 35 -3.82 -0.63 18.55
CA LYS A 35 -4.26 -1.96 18.14
C LYS A 35 -5.14 -1.87 16.90
N PHE A 36 -5.03 -2.88 16.05
CA PHE A 36 -5.94 -3.08 14.94
C PHE A 36 -7.24 -3.77 15.38
N ILE A 37 -8.33 -3.47 14.68
CA ILE A 37 -9.65 -4.09 14.80
C ILE A 37 -10.22 -4.43 13.42
N ASP A 38 -11.21 -5.32 13.38
CA ASP A 38 -11.90 -5.74 12.14
C ASP A 38 -10.99 -6.37 11.06
N PRO A 39 -10.26 -7.47 11.38
CA PRO A 39 -9.43 -8.13 10.40
C PRO A 39 -10.26 -8.98 9.42
N ASP A 40 -9.91 -8.93 8.13
CA ASP A 40 -10.39 -9.88 7.13
C ASP A 40 -9.76 -11.28 7.30
N GLY A 41 -8.57 -11.34 7.92
CA GLY A 41 -7.87 -12.59 8.24
C GLY A 41 -7.31 -13.32 7.01
N ILE A 42 -6.73 -12.58 6.07
CA ILE A 42 -6.19 -13.09 4.81
C ILE A 42 -4.78 -13.67 5.03
N TYR A 43 -4.44 -14.79 4.37
CA TYR A 43 -3.08 -15.33 4.39
C TYR A 43 -2.37 -15.07 3.05
N TYR A 44 -1.45 -14.09 3.03
CA TYR A 44 -0.84 -13.62 1.78
C TYR A 44 0.50 -12.87 2.00
N GLU A 45 1.10 -12.32 0.94
CA GLU A 45 2.36 -11.56 1.02
C GLU A 45 2.21 -10.25 1.83
N LYS A 46 3.25 -9.91 2.61
CA LYS A 46 3.30 -8.74 3.53
C LYS A 46 2.97 -7.41 2.83
N ALA A 47 3.32 -7.28 1.55
CA ALA A 47 3.11 -6.06 0.78
C ALA A 47 1.63 -5.67 0.62
N TYR A 48 0.71 -6.61 0.76
CA TYR A 48 -0.72 -6.37 0.63
C TYR A 48 -1.24 -5.35 1.68
N ASP A 49 -0.94 -5.56 2.96
CA ASP A 49 -1.34 -4.63 4.04
C ASP A 49 -0.67 -3.26 3.88
N LEU A 50 0.56 -3.22 3.37
CA LEU A 50 1.23 -1.94 3.07
C LEU A 50 0.61 -1.23 1.86
N GLY A 51 0.05 -1.98 0.91
CA GLY A 51 -0.76 -1.44 -0.17
C GLY A 51 -2.04 -0.77 0.32
N VAL A 52 -2.67 -1.26 1.41
CA VAL A 52 -3.81 -0.59 2.05
C VAL A 52 -3.40 0.81 2.54
N LEU A 53 -2.23 0.94 3.16
CA LEU A 53 -1.72 2.23 3.64
C LEU A 53 -1.47 3.26 2.52
N MET A 54 -1.30 2.81 1.27
CA MET A 54 -1.13 3.72 0.13
C MET A 54 -2.39 4.52 -0.17
N ARG A 55 -3.58 4.06 0.23
CA ARG A 55 -4.86 4.69 -0.17
C ARG A 55 -5.43 5.71 0.84
N GLU A 56 -4.88 5.78 2.06
CA GLU A 56 -5.45 6.57 3.17
C GLU A 56 -5.35 8.08 2.97
N TRP A 57 -4.19 8.59 2.52
CA TRP A 57 -3.90 10.02 2.45
C TRP A 57 -3.92 10.55 1.01
N VAL A 58 -5.02 10.33 0.29
CA VAL A 58 -5.14 10.70 -1.14
C VAL A 58 -4.83 12.18 -1.42
N ASP A 59 -5.16 13.07 -0.47
CA ASP A 59 -4.91 14.50 -0.58
C ASP A 59 -3.40 14.86 -0.58
N GLU A 60 -2.54 14.03 0.01
CA GLU A 60 -1.09 14.24 -0.01
C GLU A 60 -0.48 13.97 -1.39
N TYR A 61 -1.15 13.16 -2.22
CA TYR A 61 -0.69 12.83 -3.56
C TYR A 61 -1.09 13.88 -4.59
N THR A 62 -2.16 14.65 -4.37
CA THR A 62 -2.87 15.36 -5.46
C THR A 62 -2.00 16.35 -6.24
N GLN A 63 -0.99 16.96 -5.60
CA GLN A 63 -0.09 17.91 -6.27
C GLN A 63 1.00 17.22 -7.11
N GLN A 64 1.52 16.08 -6.64
CA GLN A 64 2.62 15.36 -7.28
C GLN A 64 2.39 13.84 -7.16
N PRO A 65 1.38 13.26 -7.83
CA PRO A 65 0.89 11.92 -7.50
C PRO A 65 1.95 10.83 -7.60
N LEU A 66 2.76 10.87 -8.65
CA LEU A 66 3.81 9.88 -8.89
C LEU A 66 4.94 9.99 -7.86
N GLU A 67 5.48 11.19 -7.67
CA GLU A 67 6.60 11.43 -6.76
C GLU A 67 6.20 11.17 -5.30
N LYS A 68 5.03 11.65 -4.88
CA LYS A 68 4.55 11.43 -3.50
C LYS A 68 4.20 9.98 -3.23
N GLY A 69 3.62 9.27 -4.19
CA GLY A 69 3.38 7.83 -4.07
C GLY A 69 4.71 7.06 -3.99
N LYS A 70 5.71 7.42 -4.80
CA LYS A 70 7.05 6.83 -4.74
C LYS A 70 7.70 7.04 -3.37
N GLN A 71 7.72 8.28 -2.88
CA GLN A 71 8.23 8.64 -1.55
C GLN A 71 7.54 7.83 -0.44
N ARG A 72 6.23 7.59 -0.56
CA ARG A 72 5.48 6.77 0.40
C ARG A 72 5.92 5.32 0.38
N CYS A 73 6.08 4.72 -0.80
CA CYS A 73 6.58 3.35 -0.92
C CYS A 73 8.01 3.20 -0.36
N GLU A 74 8.89 4.17 -0.63
CA GLU A 74 10.26 4.18 -0.07
C GLU A 74 10.26 4.33 1.45
N TYR A 75 9.39 5.19 1.99
CA TYR A 75 9.22 5.33 3.44
C TYR A 75 8.73 4.03 4.09
N LEU A 76 7.70 3.39 3.52
CA LEU A 76 7.19 2.11 4.04
C LEU A 76 8.22 0.98 3.90
N HIS A 77 9.00 0.97 2.81
CA HIS A 77 10.12 0.07 2.63
C HIS A 77 11.16 0.25 3.74
N ALA A 78 11.60 1.48 4.01
CA ALA A 78 12.58 1.75 5.06
C ALA A 78 12.13 1.31 6.46
N LEU A 79 10.81 1.34 6.74
CA LEU A 79 10.26 0.89 8.01
C LEU A 79 10.10 -0.63 8.14
N THR A 80 9.92 -1.35 7.03
CA THR A 80 9.43 -2.74 7.05
C THR A 80 10.33 -3.74 6.35
N GLY A 81 11.27 -3.27 5.52
CA GLY A 81 12.07 -4.09 4.61
C GLY A 81 11.29 -4.67 3.42
N VAL A 82 9.98 -4.45 3.32
CA VAL A 82 9.18 -4.95 2.19
C VAL A 82 9.54 -4.15 0.93
N PRO A 83 9.75 -4.79 -0.24
CA PRO A 83 10.18 -4.09 -1.45
C PRO A 83 9.22 -2.96 -1.85
N ALA A 84 9.74 -1.75 -2.07
CA ALA A 84 8.94 -0.58 -2.46
C ALA A 84 8.10 -0.83 -3.73
N GLN A 85 8.66 -1.57 -4.70
CA GLN A 85 7.95 -2.00 -5.90
C GLN A 85 6.71 -2.85 -5.56
N ALA A 86 6.83 -3.81 -4.64
CA ALA A 86 5.70 -4.67 -4.25
C ALA A 86 4.61 -3.86 -3.53
N ILE A 87 5.01 -2.90 -2.68
CA ILE A 87 4.07 -1.97 -2.01
C ILE A 87 3.31 -1.14 -3.04
N TRP A 88 3.99 -0.60 -4.05
CA TRP A 88 3.34 0.16 -5.13
C TRP A 88 2.35 -0.70 -5.91
N GLU A 89 2.76 -1.91 -6.28
CA GLU A 89 1.96 -2.85 -7.07
C GLU A 89 0.69 -3.30 -6.34
N TRP A 90 0.69 -3.35 -5.01
CA TRP A 90 -0.51 -3.53 -4.18
C TRP A 90 -1.26 -2.23 -3.89
N GLY A 91 -0.54 -1.11 -3.75
CA GLY A 91 -1.14 0.20 -3.47
C GLY A 91 -2.05 0.69 -4.59
N TYR A 92 -1.67 0.48 -5.84
CA TYR A 92 -2.49 0.84 -7.00
C TYR A 92 -3.88 0.17 -6.99
N PRO A 93 -4.01 -1.17 -7.03
CA PRO A 93 -5.32 -1.82 -7.05
C PRO A 93 -6.11 -1.58 -5.76
N GLN A 94 -5.45 -1.47 -4.60
CA GLN A 94 -6.12 -1.11 -3.33
C GLN A 94 -6.79 0.26 -3.44
N THR A 95 -6.08 1.24 -3.99
CA THR A 95 -6.60 2.60 -4.19
C THR A 95 -7.75 2.63 -5.19
N VAL A 96 -7.62 1.91 -6.33
CA VAL A 96 -8.69 1.80 -7.34
C VAL A 96 -9.94 1.14 -6.77
N SER A 97 -9.78 0.01 -6.07
CA SER A 97 -10.89 -0.74 -5.47
C SER A 97 -11.66 0.12 -4.47
N THR A 98 -10.94 0.77 -3.55
CA THR A 98 -11.55 1.66 -2.56
C THR A 98 -12.20 2.88 -3.21
N ALA A 99 -11.62 3.45 -4.27
CA ALA A 99 -12.25 4.53 -5.01
C ALA A 99 -13.64 4.15 -5.52
N PHE A 100 -13.80 2.96 -6.10
CA PHE A 100 -15.10 2.47 -6.55
C PHE A 100 -16.09 2.22 -5.41
N VAL A 101 -15.62 1.73 -4.25
CA VAL A 101 -16.46 1.62 -3.05
C VAL A 101 -16.99 3.00 -2.65
N PHE A 102 -16.11 4.02 -2.59
CA PHE A 102 -16.48 5.39 -2.24
C PHE A 102 -17.51 5.98 -3.21
N LEU A 103 -17.34 5.77 -4.53
CA LEU A 103 -18.33 6.16 -5.52
C LEU A 103 -19.68 5.47 -5.28
N LYS A 104 -19.69 4.17 -5.00
CA LYS A 104 -20.91 3.39 -4.76
C LYS A 104 -21.69 3.86 -3.53
N ILE A 105 -21.00 4.32 -2.48
CA ILE A 105 -21.63 4.80 -1.24
C ILE A 105 -21.92 6.32 -1.26
N GLY A 106 -21.79 6.98 -2.42
CA GLY A 106 -22.10 8.41 -2.59
C GLY A 106 -21.00 9.36 -2.12
N GLN A 107 -19.80 8.86 -1.78
CA GLN A 107 -18.63 9.67 -1.44
C GLN A 107 -17.87 10.09 -2.72
N GLU A 108 -18.57 10.77 -3.63
CA GLU A 108 -18.08 11.02 -4.99
C GLU A 108 -16.78 11.82 -5.04
N ASN A 109 -16.65 12.87 -4.23
CA ASN A 109 -15.47 13.75 -4.25
C ASN A 109 -14.20 12.96 -3.92
N THR A 110 -14.22 12.15 -2.87
CA THR A 110 -13.07 11.34 -2.46
C THR A 110 -12.79 10.24 -3.48
N GLY A 111 -13.82 9.52 -3.94
CA GLY A 111 -13.66 8.49 -4.96
C GLY A 111 -13.03 9.02 -6.25
N ARG A 112 -13.47 10.19 -6.73
CA ARG A 112 -12.88 10.83 -7.93
C ARG A 112 -11.44 11.29 -7.73
N LYS A 113 -11.10 11.82 -6.54
CA LYS A 113 -9.71 12.17 -6.21
C LYS A 113 -8.80 10.94 -6.25
N MET A 114 -9.23 9.82 -5.67
CA MET A 114 -8.49 8.56 -5.69
C MET A 114 -8.29 8.06 -7.12
N LEU A 115 -9.35 8.08 -7.95
CA LEU A 115 -9.25 7.71 -9.36
C LEU A 115 -8.26 8.60 -10.12
N HIS A 116 -8.28 9.90 -9.90
CA HIS A 116 -7.35 10.82 -10.55
C HIS A 116 -5.88 10.51 -10.17
N VAL A 117 -5.60 10.26 -8.89
CA VAL A 117 -4.26 9.84 -8.44
C VAL A 117 -3.84 8.54 -9.12
N THR A 118 -4.73 7.54 -9.18
CA THR A 118 -4.42 6.26 -9.81
C THR A 118 -4.27 6.38 -11.33
N GLU A 119 -4.98 7.28 -11.99
CA GLU A 119 -4.79 7.58 -13.41
C GLU A 119 -3.35 8.05 -13.65
N CYS A 120 -2.86 8.99 -12.85
CA CYS A 120 -1.45 9.42 -12.92
C CYS A 120 -0.48 8.25 -12.70
N TRP A 121 -0.74 7.38 -11.70
CA TRP A 121 0.07 6.19 -11.45
C TRP A 121 0.06 5.18 -12.60
N SER A 122 -1.02 5.11 -13.38
CA SER A 122 -1.14 4.21 -14.53
C SER A 122 -0.30 4.65 -15.73
N THR A 123 -0.05 5.97 -15.85
CA THR A 123 0.66 6.55 -16.99
C THR A 123 2.19 6.45 -16.90
N ALA A 124 2.74 6.19 -15.71
CA ALA A 124 4.16 6.01 -15.49
C ALA A 124 4.40 5.08 -14.29
N ALA A 125 5.17 4.01 -14.50
CA ALA A 125 5.65 3.19 -13.40
C ALA A 125 6.83 3.89 -12.70
N PRO A 126 6.82 4.00 -11.37
CA PRO A 126 7.98 4.51 -10.64
C PRO A 126 9.16 3.57 -10.80
N CYS A 127 10.34 4.14 -10.99
CA CYS A 127 11.59 3.40 -10.91
C CYS A 127 12.06 3.40 -9.45
N PHE A 128 12.01 2.23 -8.81
CA PHE A 128 12.63 1.99 -7.50
C PHE A 128 14.00 1.35 -7.70
N SER A 129 15.00 1.83 -6.97
CA SER A 129 16.32 1.19 -6.95
C SER A 129 16.20 -0.19 -6.33
N GLN A 130 16.74 -1.22 -6.98
CA GLN A 130 16.94 -2.51 -6.33
C GLN A 130 18.20 -2.41 -5.47
N GLU A 131 18.07 -2.58 -4.16
CA GLU A 131 19.25 -2.89 -3.34
C GLU A 131 19.74 -4.27 -3.75
N THR A 132 20.86 -4.31 -4.46
CA THR A 132 21.64 -5.55 -4.63
C THR A 132 22.24 -5.89 -3.27
N GLU A 133 21.84 -7.01 -2.68
CA GLU A 133 22.59 -7.59 -1.57
C GLU A 133 24.08 -7.68 -1.96
N PRO A 134 25.03 -7.25 -1.12
CA PRO A 134 26.43 -7.48 -1.39
C PRO A 134 26.64 -8.99 -1.44
N SER A 135 27.13 -9.48 -2.59
CA SER A 135 27.54 -10.86 -2.74
C SER A 135 28.56 -11.19 -1.64
N GLU A 136 28.22 -12.10 -0.74
CA GLU A 136 29.20 -12.70 0.15
C GLU A 136 30.22 -13.48 -0.70
N THR A 137 31.31 -12.80 -1.05
CA THR A 137 32.54 -13.42 -1.53
C THR A 137 33.66 -13.04 -0.59
N SER A 138 34.01 -13.95 0.33
CA SER A 138 35.39 -14.36 0.69
C SER A 138 35.36 -15.52 1.67
#